data_AF-A0A5B1RAY2-F1
#
_entry.id   AF-A0A5B1RAY2-F1
#
_cell.length_a   1.000
_cell.length_b   1.000
_cell.length_c   1.000
_cell.angle_alpha   90.00
_cell.angle_beta   90.00
_cell.angle_gamma   90.00
#
_symmetry.space_group_name_H-M   'P 1'
#
loop_
_entity.id
_entity.type
_entity.pdbx_description
1 polymer ?
#
loop_
_entity_poly.entity_id
_entity_poly.type
_entity_poly.pdbx_seq_one_letter_code
_entity_poly.pdbx_strand_id
1 'polypeptide(L)'
;MAGLLSRLEQPKFLSDHSKRLNLFLELAELIGADMPDNWKACFELNVPKLLGRILMDRRTNADPELSARVLSLLAYIVNRVFELERYIKQPIVEQLLSWSNLLFQVLVAMRDTIRTAVTQSRPHPSDGVLNLVAAYGRLYRQRDNYPQLLPSHFGILVIYAWAHYANRSNSGGGTTLQIFDRMLMHAPDQVCVPFRKLTTMGGVPPDTLAARFNDELQREDLDGEMFGACLRTMCFFGGAGDHSILPVLVTHDVYRSLYDALLGQRKTISREVEWKAICMMPGLLWTMFARCVRPSSPETFRHMEYLLAFMARAAVLAPKFDRPDGTYTEQWTGLCSNVCAFLRSSPGAPDRAFMVETIRRYWTPTVGYLSAVHVRATENSTRMLVAWRELGLAIGMERAACAVAMGLPTSK
;
A
#
# COMPACT_ATOMS: atom_id res chain seq x y z
N MET A 1 -26.55 -18.32 -26.86
CA MET A 1 -25.24 -18.47 -26.19
C MET A 1 -24.44 -19.66 -26.72
N ALA A 2 -24.91 -20.91 -26.65
CA ALA A 2 -24.18 -22.10 -27.10
C ALA A 2 -23.62 -22.00 -28.54
N GLY A 3 -24.40 -21.49 -29.49
CA GLY A 3 -23.94 -21.26 -30.88
C GLY A 3 -22.81 -20.22 -31.01
N LEU A 4 -22.76 -19.21 -30.15
CA LEU A 4 -21.67 -18.23 -30.12
C LEU A 4 -20.39 -18.83 -29.55
N LEU A 5 -20.51 -19.61 -28.47
CA LEU A 5 -19.36 -20.28 -27.85
C LEU A 5 -18.73 -21.32 -28.80
N SER A 6 -19.55 -22.09 -29.50
CA SER A 6 -19.09 -23.03 -30.52
C SER A 6 -18.27 -22.33 -31.62
N ARG A 7 -18.67 -21.11 -32.03
CA ARG A 7 -17.93 -20.31 -33.02
C ARG A 7 -16.64 -19.72 -32.44
N LEU A 8 -16.64 -19.31 -31.18
CA LEU A 8 -15.45 -18.79 -30.48
C LEU A 8 -14.39 -19.88 -30.19
N GLU A 9 -14.80 -21.15 -30.09
CA GLU A 9 -13.89 -22.29 -29.87
C GLU A 9 -13.28 -22.87 -31.16
N GLN A 10 -13.73 -22.45 -32.35
CA GLN A 10 -13.25 -23.00 -33.62
C GLN A 10 -11.84 -22.50 -34.00
N PRO A 11 -10.84 -23.40 -34.17
CA PRO A 11 -9.47 -23.00 -34.49
C PRO A 11 -9.30 -22.36 -35.89
N LYS A 12 -10.27 -22.54 -36.81
CA LYS A 12 -10.24 -21.93 -38.16
C LYS A 12 -10.78 -20.50 -38.23
N PHE A 13 -11.37 -19.97 -37.15
CA PHE A 13 -11.83 -18.58 -37.08
C PHE A 13 -10.73 -17.58 -36.64
N LEU A 14 -9.51 -18.08 -36.42
CA LEU A 14 -8.38 -17.35 -35.81
C LEU A 14 -7.65 -16.36 -36.72
N SER A 15 -8.09 -16.11 -37.97
CA SER A 15 -7.39 -15.20 -38.91
C SER A 15 -8.09 -13.87 -39.16
N ASP A 16 -9.36 -13.71 -38.78
CA ASP A 16 -10.14 -12.49 -39.02
C ASP A 16 -10.46 -11.79 -37.69
N HIS A 17 -9.67 -10.74 -37.40
CA HIS A 17 -9.75 -9.95 -36.17
C HIS A 17 -11.15 -9.34 -35.95
N SER A 18 -11.77 -8.77 -36.99
CA SER A 18 -13.08 -8.12 -36.89
C SER A 18 -14.20 -9.12 -36.57
N LYS A 19 -14.15 -10.33 -37.15
CA LYS A 19 -15.13 -11.38 -36.82
C LYS A 19 -15.00 -11.87 -35.38
N ARG A 20 -13.76 -12.01 -34.87
CA ARG A 20 -13.51 -12.42 -33.48
C ARG A 20 -14.01 -11.38 -32.48
N LEU A 21 -13.77 -10.10 -32.78
CA LEU A 21 -14.23 -9.00 -31.94
C LEU A 21 -15.77 -8.90 -31.92
N ASN A 22 -16.45 -9.00 -33.07
CA ASN A 22 -17.91 -8.95 -33.13
C ASN A 22 -18.57 -10.09 -32.32
N LEU A 23 -18.06 -11.32 -32.45
CA LEU A 23 -18.54 -12.45 -31.65
C LEU A 23 -18.35 -12.24 -30.15
N PHE A 24 -17.25 -11.59 -29.76
CA PHE A 24 -17.02 -11.25 -28.36
C PHE A 24 -17.98 -10.16 -27.87
N LEU A 25 -18.24 -9.13 -28.69
CA LEU A 25 -19.19 -8.07 -28.36
C LEU A 25 -20.62 -8.64 -28.19
N GLU A 26 -21.05 -9.53 -29.09
CA GLU A 26 -22.33 -10.24 -28.97
C GLU A 26 -22.42 -11.06 -27.67
N LEU A 27 -21.33 -11.73 -27.28
CA LEU A 27 -21.28 -12.46 -26.00
C LEU A 27 -21.35 -11.51 -24.80
N ALA A 28 -20.64 -10.38 -24.86
CA ALA A 28 -20.64 -9.37 -23.81
C ALA A 28 -22.01 -8.72 -23.64
N GLU A 29 -22.71 -8.41 -24.74
CA GLU A 29 -24.08 -7.89 -24.72
C GLU A 29 -25.07 -8.89 -24.10
N LEU A 30 -24.99 -10.16 -24.48
CA LEU A 30 -25.84 -11.21 -23.90
C LEU A 30 -25.67 -11.34 -22.38
N ILE A 31 -24.42 -11.30 -21.91
CA ILE A 31 -24.13 -11.39 -20.47
C ILE A 31 -24.49 -10.09 -19.76
N GLY A 32 -24.23 -8.94 -20.39
CA GLY A 32 -24.52 -7.61 -19.85
C GLY A 32 -26.02 -7.26 -19.79
N ALA A 33 -26.87 -7.97 -20.53
CA ALA A 33 -28.33 -7.84 -20.44
C ALA A 33 -28.91 -8.28 -19.07
N ASP A 34 -28.08 -8.89 -18.21
CA ASP A 34 -28.38 -9.24 -16.81
C ASP A 34 -29.67 -10.08 -16.60
N MET A 35 -30.05 -10.87 -17.61
CA MET A 35 -31.20 -11.77 -17.54
C MET A 35 -30.84 -13.07 -16.79
N PRO A 36 -31.71 -13.62 -15.91
CA PRO A 36 -31.43 -14.85 -15.16
C PRO A 36 -31.01 -16.05 -16.02
N ASP A 37 -31.68 -16.24 -17.16
CA ASP A 37 -31.38 -17.34 -18.10
C ASP A 37 -30.00 -17.20 -18.75
N ASN A 38 -29.55 -15.96 -19.00
CA ASN A 38 -28.23 -15.71 -19.58
C ASN A 38 -27.13 -16.03 -18.56
N TRP A 39 -27.35 -15.73 -17.27
CA TRP A 39 -26.43 -16.11 -16.21
C TRP A 39 -26.38 -17.62 -16.01
N LYS A 40 -27.53 -18.29 -15.98
CA LYS A 40 -27.58 -19.76 -15.93
C LYS A 40 -26.78 -20.37 -17.09
N ALA A 41 -27.03 -19.93 -18.32
CA ALA A 41 -26.31 -20.40 -19.50
C ALA A 41 -24.81 -20.06 -19.45
N CYS A 42 -24.43 -18.89 -18.93
CA CYS A 42 -23.03 -18.46 -18.79
C CYS A 42 -22.20 -19.48 -17.99
N PHE A 43 -22.75 -20.00 -16.90
CA PHE A 43 -22.06 -20.95 -16.04
C PHE A 43 -22.20 -22.39 -16.51
N GLU A 44 -23.39 -22.81 -16.96
CA GLU A 44 -23.59 -24.15 -17.53
C GLU A 44 -22.66 -24.40 -18.73
N LEU A 45 -22.43 -23.36 -19.54
CA LEU A 45 -21.56 -23.43 -20.72
C LEU A 45 -20.10 -23.06 -20.42
N ASN A 46 -19.72 -22.90 -19.15
CA ASN A 46 -18.34 -22.62 -18.72
C ASN A 46 -17.71 -21.39 -19.39
N VAL A 47 -18.49 -20.33 -19.65
CA VAL A 47 -18.00 -19.09 -20.26
C VAL A 47 -16.77 -18.52 -19.52
N PRO A 48 -16.69 -18.45 -18.17
CA PRO A 48 -15.51 -17.91 -17.50
C PRO A 48 -14.22 -18.66 -17.88
N LYS A 49 -14.29 -19.99 -17.97
CA LYS A 49 -13.18 -20.85 -18.38
C LYS A 49 -12.81 -20.63 -19.84
N LEU A 50 -13.79 -20.39 -20.72
CA LEU A 50 -13.53 -20.03 -22.11
C LEU A 50 -12.81 -18.68 -22.21
N LEU A 51 -13.27 -17.66 -21.48
CA LEU A 51 -12.63 -16.34 -21.44
C LEU A 51 -11.18 -16.43 -20.93
N GLY A 52 -10.94 -17.23 -19.88
CA GLY A 52 -9.60 -17.55 -19.40
C GLY A 52 -8.73 -18.18 -20.50
N ARG A 53 -9.26 -19.16 -21.24
CA ARG A 53 -8.55 -19.77 -22.39
C ARG A 53 -8.26 -18.76 -23.51
N ILE A 54 -9.18 -17.84 -23.79
CA ILE A 54 -8.99 -16.77 -24.78
C ILE A 54 -7.87 -15.82 -24.34
N LEU A 55 -7.78 -15.44 -23.06
CA LEU A 55 -6.66 -14.65 -22.54
C LEU A 55 -5.31 -15.39 -22.57
N MET A 56 -5.33 -16.73 -22.59
CA MET A 56 -4.10 -17.52 -22.72
C MET A 56 -3.60 -17.63 -24.16
N ASP A 57 -4.41 -17.24 -25.16
CA ASP A 57 -4.03 -17.23 -26.56
C ASP A 57 -3.11 -16.04 -26.89
N ARG A 58 -1.91 -16.34 -27.40
CA ARG A 58 -0.93 -15.32 -27.83
C ARG A 58 -1.51 -14.30 -28.81
N ARG A 59 -2.47 -14.69 -29.65
CA ARG A 59 -3.10 -13.78 -30.63
C ARG A 59 -4.00 -12.75 -29.95
N THR A 60 -4.74 -13.14 -28.91
CA THR A 60 -5.51 -12.20 -28.08
C THR A 60 -4.60 -11.24 -27.36
N ASN A 61 -3.42 -11.70 -26.94
CA ASN A 61 -2.48 -10.91 -26.16
C ASN A 61 -1.70 -9.90 -27.02
N ALA A 62 -1.61 -10.14 -28.32
CA ALA A 62 -1.10 -9.20 -29.31
C ALA A 62 -2.14 -8.13 -29.71
N ASP A 63 -3.39 -8.26 -29.26
CA ASP A 63 -4.52 -7.41 -29.60
C ASP A 63 -5.03 -6.67 -28.34
N PRO A 64 -4.60 -5.42 -28.15
CA PRO A 64 -5.00 -4.60 -27.01
C PRO A 64 -6.51 -4.50 -26.80
N GLU A 65 -7.26 -4.29 -27.87
CA GLU A 65 -8.70 -4.05 -27.76
C GLU A 65 -9.42 -5.33 -27.32
N LEU A 66 -9.13 -6.45 -27.97
CA LEU A 66 -9.72 -7.72 -27.59
C LEU A 66 -9.31 -8.12 -26.17
N SER A 67 -8.03 -7.95 -25.80
CA SER A 67 -7.57 -8.21 -24.44
C SER A 67 -8.31 -7.38 -23.40
N ALA A 68 -8.51 -6.08 -23.65
CA ALA A 68 -9.23 -5.19 -22.74
C ALA A 68 -10.69 -5.63 -22.54
N ARG A 69 -11.36 -5.99 -23.64
CA ARG A 69 -12.75 -6.42 -23.66
C ARG A 69 -12.94 -7.74 -22.91
N VAL A 70 -12.04 -8.72 -23.14
CA VAL A 70 -12.07 -10.01 -22.44
C VAL A 70 -11.83 -9.85 -20.94
N LEU A 71 -10.83 -9.05 -20.54
CA LEU A 71 -10.56 -8.74 -19.13
C LEU A 71 -11.75 -8.07 -18.44
N SER A 72 -12.38 -7.11 -19.12
CA SER A 72 -13.52 -6.37 -18.59
C SER A 72 -14.75 -7.27 -18.39
N LEU A 73 -15.06 -8.13 -19.36
CA LEU A 73 -16.15 -9.09 -19.23
C LEU A 73 -15.88 -10.11 -18.12
N LEU A 74 -14.65 -10.59 -18.01
CA LEU A 74 -14.27 -11.52 -16.94
C LEU A 74 -14.41 -10.84 -15.56
N ALA A 75 -13.94 -9.60 -15.42
CA ALA A 75 -14.11 -8.83 -14.18
C ALA A 75 -15.59 -8.61 -13.83
N TYR A 76 -16.43 -8.32 -14.83
CA TYR A 76 -17.88 -8.20 -14.66
C TYR A 76 -18.50 -9.51 -14.15
N ILE A 77 -18.17 -10.64 -14.77
CA ILE A 77 -18.64 -11.97 -14.34
C ILE A 77 -18.21 -12.26 -12.90
N VAL A 78 -16.93 -12.07 -12.55
CA VAL A 78 -16.44 -12.33 -11.19
C VAL A 78 -17.17 -11.46 -10.15
N ASN A 79 -17.43 -10.19 -10.47
CA ASN A 79 -18.20 -9.30 -9.60
C ASN A 79 -19.65 -9.74 -9.44
N ARG A 80 -20.30 -10.16 -10.52
CA ARG A 80 -21.69 -10.62 -10.44
C ARG A 80 -21.80 -11.91 -9.64
N VAL A 81 -20.86 -12.85 -9.82
CA VAL A 81 -20.81 -14.08 -9.03
C VAL A 81 -20.69 -13.78 -7.54
N PHE A 82 -19.87 -12.79 -7.16
CA PHE A 82 -19.77 -12.32 -5.78
C PHE A 82 -21.13 -11.80 -5.23
N GLU A 83 -21.90 -11.05 -6.04
CA GLU A 83 -23.22 -10.57 -5.62
C GLU A 83 -24.25 -11.70 -5.49
N LEU A 84 -24.22 -12.68 -6.41
CA LEU A 84 -25.15 -13.81 -6.44
C LEU A 84 -24.83 -14.87 -5.37
N GLU A 85 -23.56 -15.08 -5.02
CA GLU A 85 -23.14 -16.07 -3.99
C GLU A 85 -23.71 -15.74 -2.60
N ARG A 86 -23.95 -14.45 -2.30
CA ARG A 86 -24.65 -14.04 -1.07
C ARG A 86 -26.04 -14.68 -0.92
N TYR A 87 -26.63 -15.11 -2.04
CA TYR A 87 -27.96 -15.69 -2.10
C TYR A 87 -27.95 -17.18 -2.47
N ILE A 88 -26.90 -17.66 -3.14
CA ILE A 88 -26.83 -19.03 -3.65
C ILE A 88 -25.44 -19.61 -3.40
N LYS A 89 -25.32 -20.54 -2.44
CA LYS A 89 -24.10 -21.33 -2.19
C LYS A 89 -23.82 -22.24 -3.39
N GLN A 90 -23.11 -21.75 -4.40
CA GLN A 90 -22.86 -22.47 -5.65
C GLN A 90 -21.38 -22.86 -5.85
N PRO A 91 -21.12 -23.97 -6.58
CA PRO A 91 -19.77 -24.43 -6.94
C PRO A 91 -19.05 -23.49 -7.94
N ILE A 92 -19.72 -22.46 -8.47
CA ILE A 92 -19.14 -21.53 -9.46
C ILE A 92 -17.93 -20.78 -8.89
N VAL A 93 -18.00 -20.39 -7.62
CA VAL A 93 -16.90 -19.64 -7.02
C VAL A 93 -15.66 -20.53 -6.85
N GLU A 94 -15.87 -21.79 -6.45
CA GLU A 94 -14.79 -22.78 -6.40
C GLU A 94 -14.19 -23.01 -7.78
N GLN A 95 -15.02 -23.05 -8.82
CA GLN A 95 -14.53 -23.08 -10.20
C GLN A 95 -13.67 -21.85 -10.52
N LEU A 96 -14.16 -20.62 -10.30
CA LEU A 96 -13.39 -19.38 -10.55
C LEU A 96 -12.06 -19.32 -9.79
N LEU A 97 -12.03 -19.84 -8.56
CA LEU A 97 -10.83 -19.91 -7.73
C LEU A 97 -9.87 -21.02 -8.20
N SER A 98 -10.38 -22.16 -8.66
CA SER A 98 -9.55 -23.32 -9.04
C SER A 98 -8.57 -23.04 -10.18
N TRP A 99 -8.88 -22.11 -11.09
CA TRP A 99 -8.01 -21.74 -12.20
C TRP A 99 -7.43 -20.32 -12.09
N SER A 100 -7.69 -19.60 -11.00
CA SER A 100 -7.24 -18.22 -10.81
C SER A 100 -5.71 -18.10 -10.82
N ASN A 101 -4.99 -19.06 -10.22
CA ASN A 101 -3.52 -19.07 -10.21
C ASN A 101 -2.93 -19.07 -11.62
N LEU A 102 -3.48 -19.89 -12.53
CA LEU A 102 -3.02 -19.94 -13.92
C LEU A 102 -3.33 -18.63 -14.65
N LEU A 103 -4.51 -18.04 -14.40
CA LEU A 103 -4.87 -16.72 -14.92
C LEU A 103 -3.88 -15.65 -14.45
N PHE A 104 -3.60 -15.58 -13.16
CA PHE A 104 -2.69 -14.57 -12.59
C PHE A 104 -1.26 -14.73 -13.13
N GLN A 105 -0.77 -15.96 -13.26
CA GLN A 105 0.53 -16.23 -13.86
C GLN A 105 0.61 -15.69 -15.30
N VAL A 106 -0.44 -15.90 -16.10
CA VAL A 106 -0.52 -15.40 -17.48
C VAL A 106 -0.55 -13.87 -17.51
N LEU A 107 -1.38 -13.24 -16.67
CA LEU A 107 -1.46 -11.78 -16.58
C LEU A 107 -0.14 -11.15 -16.12
N VAL A 108 0.55 -11.78 -15.16
CA VAL A 108 1.90 -11.36 -14.77
C VAL A 108 2.83 -11.49 -15.96
N ALA A 109 2.86 -12.61 -16.70
CA ALA A 109 3.73 -12.77 -17.86
C ALA A 109 3.47 -11.73 -18.97
N MET A 110 2.24 -11.24 -19.11
CA MET A 110 1.83 -10.28 -20.14
C MET A 110 1.89 -8.80 -19.71
N ARG A 111 2.25 -8.54 -18.46
CA ARG A 111 2.11 -7.21 -17.83
C ARG A 111 2.75 -6.06 -18.62
N ASP A 112 3.88 -6.30 -19.26
CA ASP A 112 4.57 -5.29 -20.07
C ASP A 112 3.85 -5.03 -21.39
N THR A 113 3.35 -6.07 -22.06
CA THR A 113 2.53 -5.94 -23.28
C THR A 113 1.27 -5.14 -23.01
N ILE A 114 0.59 -5.40 -21.89
CA ILE A 114 -0.60 -4.67 -21.43
C ILE A 114 -0.24 -3.20 -21.15
N ARG A 115 0.92 -2.95 -20.53
CA ARG A 115 1.41 -1.58 -20.24
C ARG A 115 1.78 -0.81 -21.49
N THR A 116 2.35 -1.43 -22.52
CA THR A 116 2.71 -0.76 -23.78
C THR A 116 1.49 -0.48 -24.66
N ALA A 117 0.51 -1.39 -24.64
CA ALA A 117 -0.76 -1.24 -25.34
C ALA A 117 -1.59 -0.02 -24.86
N VAL A 118 -1.34 0.38 -23.62
CA VAL A 118 -2.05 1.43 -22.88
C VAL A 118 -1.95 2.82 -23.50
N THR A 119 -0.97 3.08 -24.37
CA THR A 119 -0.79 4.39 -25.04
C THR A 119 -1.59 4.53 -26.34
N GLN A 120 -2.19 3.44 -26.86
CA GLN A 120 -2.65 3.41 -28.25
C GLN A 120 -4.13 3.02 -28.48
N SER A 121 -4.88 2.54 -27.46
CA SER A 121 -6.25 2.02 -27.67
C SER A 121 -7.26 2.43 -26.58
N ARG A 122 -8.53 2.69 -26.96
CA ARG A 122 -9.68 2.75 -26.04
C ARG A 122 -10.69 1.65 -26.43
N PRO A 123 -11.19 0.82 -25.50
CA PRO A 123 -10.94 0.77 -24.05
C PRO A 123 -9.53 0.27 -23.69
N HIS A 124 -9.03 0.68 -22.51
CA HIS A 124 -7.68 0.34 -22.07
C HIS A 124 -7.62 -1.03 -21.36
N PRO A 125 -6.69 -1.93 -21.74
CA PRO A 125 -6.46 -3.20 -21.04
C PRO A 125 -6.20 -3.06 -19.53
N SER A 126 -5.56 -1.97 -19.12
CA SER A 126 -5.25 -1.66 -17.72
C SER A 126 -6.48 -1.57 -16.84
N ASP A 127 -7.58 -1.03 -17.36
CA ASP A 127 -8.83 -0.87 -16.61
C ASP A 127 -9.46 -2.24 -16.38
N GLY A 128 -9.37 -3.12 -17.39
CA GLY A 128 -9.73 -4.52 -17.27
C GLY A 128 -8.93 -5.26 -16.20
N VAL A 129 -7.60 -5.07 -16.14
CA VAL A 129 -6.75 -5.67 -15.10
C VAL A 129 -7.12 -5.14 -13.71
N LEU A 130 -7.27 -3.83 -13.53
CA LEU A 130 -7.66 -3.24 -12.25
C LEU A 130 -9.02 -3.77 -11.77
N ASN A 131 -10.01 -3.78 -12.66
CA ASN A 131 -11.34 -4.27 -12.34
C ASN A 131 -11.31 -5.75 -11.96
N LEU A 132 -10.50 -6.55 -12.64
CA LEU A 132 -10.33 -7.97 -12.36
C LEU A 132 -9.66 -8.21 -11.01
N VAL A 133 -8.57 -7.48 -10.71
CA VAL A 133 -7.89 -7.54 -9.41
C VAL A 133 -8.84 -7.14 -8.29
N ALA A 134 -9.60 -6.06 -8.45
CA ALA A 134 -10.60 -5.63 -7.48
C ALA A 134 -11.72 -6.68 -7.29
N ALA A 135 -12.18 -7.31 -8.39
CA ALA A 135 -13.20 -8.35 -8.35
C ALA A 135 -12.74 -9.59 -7.58
N TYR A 136 -11.55 -10.11 -7.89
CA TYR A 136 -10.96 -11.22 -7.14
C TYR A 136 -10.64 -10.83 -5.69
N GLY A 137 -10.20 -9.59 -5.45
CA GLY A 137 -9.97 -9.08 -4.10
C GLY A 137 -11.23 -9.09 -3.24
N ARG A 138 -12.40 -8.73 -3.80
CA ARG A 138 -13.71 -8.86 -3.14
C ARG A 138 -14.05 -10.31 -2.83
N LEU A 139 -13.84 -11.20 -3.80
CA LEU A 139 -14.09 -12.62 -3.67
C LEU A 139 -13.27 -13.27 -2.54
N TYR A 140 -11.97 -12.96 -2.48
CA TYR A 140 -11.08 -13.45 -1.41
C TYR A 140 -11.43 -12.85 -0.04
N ARG A 141 -11.78 -11.56 0.00
CA ARG A 141 -12.20 -10.88 1.25
C ARG A 141 -13.42 -11.54 1.88
N GLN A 142 -14.42 -11.92 1.09
CA GLN A 142 -15.64 -12.56 1.61
C GLN A 142 -15.37 -13.90 2.29
N ARG A 143 -14.36 -14.62 1.82
CA ARG A 143 -13.99 -15.95 2.33
C ARG A 143 -12.89 -15.91 3.38
N ASP A 144 -12.40 -14.72 3.70
CA ASP A 144 -11.22 -14.50 4.55
C ASP A 144 -10.03 -15.40 4.16
N ASN A 145 -9.85 -15.61 2.85
CA ASN A 145 -8.90 -16.57 2.32
C ASN A 145 -8.18 -15.97 1.11
N TYR A 146 -7.28 -15.01 1.38
CA TYR A 146 -6.40 -14.48 0.36
C TYR A 146 -5.35 -15.52 -0.05
N PRO A 147 -5.00 -15.59 -1.34
CA PRO A 147 -3.97 -16.50 -1.78
C PRO A 147 -2.60 -16.02 -1.28
N GLN A 148 -1.67 -16.95 -1.10
CA GLN A 148 -0.31 -16.63 -0.65
C GLN A 148 0.42 -15.73 -1.65
N LEU A 149 1.26 -14.80 -1.15
CA LEU A 149 1.94 -13.77 -1.94
C LEU A 149 2.74 -14.30 -3.14
N LEU A 150 3.53 -15.37 -2.95
CA LEU A 150 4.41 -15.92 -3.98
C LEU A 150 3.74 -16.94 -4.91
N PRO A 151 3.18 -18.05 -4.42
CA PRO A 151 2.76 -19.16 -5.30
C PRO A 151 1.64 -18.78 -6.27
N SER A 152 0.77 -17.84 -5.86
CA SER A 152 -0.41 -17.47 -6.64
C SER A 152 -0.17 -16.45 -7.73
N HIS A 153 0.97 -15.75 -7.72
CA HIS A 153 1.23 -14.57 -8.56
C HIS A 153 0.25 -13.39 -8.35
N PHE A 154 -0.79 -13.55 -7.51
CA PHE A 154 -1.80 -12.53 -7.29
C PHE A 154 -1.21 -11.29 -6.61
N GLY A 155 -0.36 -11.46 -5.60
CA GLY A 155 0.28 -10.33 -4.92
C GLY A 155 1.14 -9.48 -5.85
N ILE A 156 1.85 -10.12 -6.79
CA ILE A 156 2.65 -9.43 -7.82
C ILE A 156 1.73 -8.64 -8.76
N LEU A 157 0.64 -9.25 -9.20
CA LEU A 157 -0.33 -8.60 -10.08
C LEU A 157 -1.01 -7.40 -9.39
N VAL A 158 -1.37 -7.54 -8.11
CA VAL A 158 -1.97 -6.48 -7.29
C VAL A 158 -1.02 -5.29 -7.19
N ILE A 159 0.22 -5.49 -6.74
CA ILE A 159 1.16 -4.37 -6.58
C ILE A 159 1.53 -3.75 -7.93
N TYR A 160 1.63 -4.55 -9.00
CA TYR A 160 1.88 -4.05 -10.35
C TYR A 160 0.70 -3.19 -10.86
N ALA A 161 -0.53 -3.64 -10.65
CA ALA A 161 -1.72 -2.88 -11.04
C ALA A 161 -1.85 -1.57 -10.24
N TRP A 162 -1.53 -1.60 -8.94
CA TRP A 162 -1.49 -0.37 -8.13
C TRP A 162 -0.42 0.60 -8.63
N ALA A 163 0.80 0.11 -8.89
CA ALA A 163 1.91 0.95 -9.32
C ALA A 163 1.69 1.60 -10.70
N HIS A 164 1.07 0.90 -11.65
CA HIS A 164 0.99 1.35 -13.04
C HIS A 164 -0.38 1.87 -13.49
N TYR A 165 -1.48 1.46 -12.87
CA TYR A 165 -2.82 1.67 -13.43
C TYR A 165 -3.75 2.49 -12.53
N ALA A 166 -3.52 2.51 -11.21
CA ALA A 166 -4.44 3.05 -10.21
C ALA A 166 -4.91 4.51 -10.43
N ASN A 167 -4.10 5.37 -11.07
CA ASN A 167 -4.45 6.77 -11.36
C ASN A 167 -5.45 6.95 -12.52
N ARG A 168 -5.84 5.88 -13.22
CA ARG A 168 -6.67 5.97 -14.44
C ARG A 168 -8.15 5.73 -14.21
N SER A 169 -8.53 5.14 -13.08
CA SER A 169 -9.93 4.90 -12.76
C SER A 169 -10.29 5.48 -11.39
N ASN A 170 -11.38 6.26 -11.36
CA ASN A 170 -11.94 6.84 -10.14
C ASN A 170 -12.44 5.80 -9.12
N SER A 171 -12.38 4.50 -9.44
CA SER A 171 -13.00 3.42 -8.66
C SER A 171 -12.07 2.26 -8.26
N GLY A 172 -10.86 2.13 -8.84
CA GLY A 172 -10.03 0.93 -8.69
C GLY A 172 -8.72 1.09 -7.92
N GLY A 173 -8.15 2.29 -7.88
CA GLY A 173 -6.79 2.52 -7.35
C GLY A 173 -6.64 2.23 -5.86
N GLY A 174 -7.57 2.74 -5.04
CA GLY A 174 -7.52 2.57 -3.58
C GLY A 174 -7.70 1.11 -3.13
N THR A 175 -8.64 0.40 -3.77
CA THR A 175 -8.94 -1.01 -3.47
C THR A 175 -7.70 -1.92 -3.65
N THR A 176 -6.83 -1.61 -4.60
CA THR A 176 -5.69 -2.48 -4.96
C THR A 176 -4.61 -2.45 -3.88
N LEU A 177 -4.28 -1.28 -3.34
CA LEU A 177 -3.31 -1.16 -2.25
C LEU A 177 -3.81 -1.83 -0.96
N GLN A 178 -5.10 -1.69 -0.66
CA GLN A 178 -5.72 -2.35 0.50
C GLN A 178 -5.71 -3.88 0.37
N ILE A 179 -5.92 -4.42 -0.84
CA ILE A 179 -5.78 -5.86 -1.10
C ILE A 179 -4.34 -6.30 -0.78
N PHE A 180 -3.35 -5.57 -1.28
CA PHE A 180 -1.95 -5.90 -1.04
C PHE A 180 -1.59 -5.85 0.45
N ASP A 181 -1.98 -4.79 1.15
CA ASP A 181 -1.75 -4.63 2.59
C ASP A 181 -2.35 -5.79 3.39
N ARG A 182 -3.57 -6.22 3.08
CA ARG A 182 -4.19 -7.40 3.71
C ARG A 182 -3.39 -8.67 3.46
N MET A 183 -2.98 -8.92 2.21
CA MET A 183 -2.16 -10.07 1.88
C MET A 183 -0.82 -10.07 2.63
N LEU A 184 -0.21 -8.89 2.77
CA LEU A 184 1.05 -8.71 3.48
C LEU A 184 0.90 -9.01 4.98
N MET A 185 -0.18 -8.54 5.61
CA MET A 185 -0.43 -8.76 7.05
C MET A 185 -0.58 -10.24 7.43
N HIS A 186 -0.94 -11.11 6.48
CA HIS A 186 -1.07 -12.55 6.69
C HIS A 186 0.12 -13.36 6.17
N ALA A 187 1.12 -12.71 5.57
CA ALA A 187 2.27 -13.40 5.00
C ALA A 187 3.37 -13.64 6.05
N PRO A 188 3.95 -14.85 6.11
CA PRO A 188 5.10 -15.12 6.97
C PRO A 188 6.37 -14.45 6.41
N ASP A 189 7.30 -14.07 7.28
CA ASP A 189 8.55 -13.39 6.92
C ASP A 189 9.38 -14.13 5.86
N GLN A 190 9.34 -15.47 5.90
CA GLN A 190 10.03 -16.35 4.94
C GLN A 190 9.55 -16.15 3.48
N VAL A 191 8.31 -15.70 3.29
CA VAL A 191 7.71 -15.40 1.98
C VAL A 191 7.90 -13.93 1.61
N CYS A 192 7.91 -13.04 2.61
CA CYS A 192 8.07 -11.60 2.44
C CYS A 192 9.38 -11.21 1.74
N VAL A 193 10.52 -11.80 2.14
CA VAL A 193 11.83 -11.44 1.57
C VAL A 193 11.95 -11.82 0.09
N PRO A 194 11.67 -13.08 -0.33
CA PRO A 194 11.73 -13.44 -1.75
C PRO A 194 10.66 -12.71 -2.57
N PHE A 195 9.49 -12.40 -2.00
CA PHE A 195 8.47 -11.59 -2.68
C PHE A 195 8.99 -10.18 -3.01
N ARG A 196 9.56 -9.48 -2.02
CA ARG A 196 10.12 -8.13 -2.24
C ARG A 196 11.16 -8.12 -3.35
N LYS A 197 12.05 -9.11 -3.35
CA LYS A 197 13.08 -9.32 -4.39
C LYS A 197 12.45 -9.52 -5.76
N LEU A 198 11.47 -10.42 -5.87
CA LEU A 198 10.80 -10.72 -7.14
C LEU A 198 10.04 -9.50 -7.68
N THR A 199 9.33 -8.78 -6.82
CA THR A 199 8.61 -7.55 -7.20
C THR A 199 9.56 -6.48 -7.69
N THR A 200 10.64 -6.17 -6.96
CA THR A 200 11.53 -5.04 -7.32
C THR A 200 12.45 -5.32 -8.50
N MET A 201 12.88 -6.58 -8.71
CA MET A 201 13.75 -6.93 -9.83
C MET A 201 13.01 -7.31 -11.10
N GLY A 202 11.81 -7.90 -10.97
CA GLY A 202 11.08 -8.46 -12.11
C GLY A 202 9.71 -7.84 -12.34
N GLY A 203 9.08 -7.23 -11.33
CA GLY A 203 7.70 -6.76 -11.40
C GLY A 203 7.59 -5.26 -11.67
N VAL A 204 7.94 -4.46 -10.68
CA VAL A 204 7.76 -3.00 -10.64
C VAL A 204 9.10 -2.35 -10.29
N PRO A 205 9.65 -1.48 -11.16
CA PRO A 205 10.89 -0.77 -10.87
C PRO A 205 10.79 0.07 -9.58
N PRO A 206 11.88 0.17 -8.78
CA PRO A 206 11.88 0.97 -7.55
C PRO A 206 11.40 2.41 -7.75
N ASP A 207 11.84 3.10 -8.80
CA ASP A 207 11.43 4.49 -9.09
C ASP A 207 9.92 4.59 -9.34
N THR A 208 9.32 3.58 -9.99
CA THR A 208 7.87 3.55 -10.21
C THR A 208 7.13 3.40 -8.88
N LEU A 209 7.62 2.54 -7.97
CA LEU A 209 7.04 2.41 -6.63
C LEU A 209 7.15 3.72 -5.86
N ALA A 210 8.31 4.38 -5.88
CA ALA A 210 8.54 5.63 -5.18
C ALA A 210 7.65 6.76 -5.71
N ALA A 211 7.57 6.94 -7.04
CA ALA A 211 6.66 7.88 -7.67
C ALA A 211 5.20 7.61 -7.27
N ARG A 212 4.79 6.33 -7.29
CA ARG A 212 3.42 5.96 -6.91
C ARG A 212 3.11 6.26 -5.45
N PHE A 213 4.02 5.96 -4.53
CA PHE A 213 3.86 6.33 -3.12
C PHE A 213 3.69 7.84 -2.96
N ASN A 214 4.49 8.62 -3.69
CA ASN A 214 4.38 10.07 -3.68
C ASN A 214 3.00 10.55 -4.12
N ASP A 215 2.52 10.05 -5.28
CA ASP A 215 1.20 10.36 -5.82
C ASP A 215 0.08 10.01 -4.82
N GLU A 216 0.14 8.82 -4.21
CA GLU A 216 -0.90 8.35 -3.30
C GLU A 216 -0.98 9.23 -2.04
N LEU A 217 0.16 9.65 -1.49
CA LEU A 217 0.23 10.51 -0.30
C LEU A 217 -0.26 11.94 -0.56
N GLN A 218 -0.20 12.39 -1.82
CA GLN A 218 -0.62 13.74 -2.23
C GLN A 218 -2.10 13.81 -2.63
N ARG A 219 -2.84 12.70 -2.56
CA ARG A 219 -4.27 12.68 -2.88
C ARG A 219 -5.08 13.55 -1.92
N GLU A 220 -5.93 14.41 -2.47
CA GLU A 220 -6.85 15.24 -1.69
C GLU A 220 -7.87 14.43 -0.91
N ASP A 221 -8.28 13.28 -1.45
CA ASP A 221 -9.28 12.36 -0.90
C ASP A 221 -8.66 11.18 -0.13
N LEU A 222 -7.40 11.30 0.31
CA LEU A 222 -6.72 10.24 1.05
C LEU A 222 -7.46 9.96 2.38
N ASP A 223 -8.02 8.76 2.52
CA ASP A 223 -8.62 8.31 3.77
C ASP A 223 -7.61 7.61 4.70
N GLY A 224 -8.02 7.35 5.95
CA GLY A 224 -7.16 6.73 6.95
C GLY A 224 -6.77 5.28 6.68
N GLU A 225 -7.63 4.49 6.03
CA GLU A 225 -7.32 3.10 5.67
C GLU A 225 -6.25 3.07 4.57
N MET A 226 -6.41 3.92 3.57
CA MET A 226 -5.47 4.13 2.47
C MET A 226 -4.13 4.68 2.95
N PHE A 227 -4.15 5.68 3.82
CA PHE A 227 -2.94 6.20 4.46
C PHE A 227 -2.19 5.08 5.20
N GLY A 228 -2.89 4.30 6.04
CA GLY A 228 -2.29 3.18 6.75
C GLY A 228 -1.71 2.10 5.83
N ALA A 229 -2.45 1.71 4.78
CA ALA A 229 -2.01 0.72 3.81
C ALA A 229 -0.77 1.20 3.03
N CYS A 230 -0.73 2.49 2.68
CA CYS A 230 0.41 3.14 2.05
C CYS A 230 1.66 3.08 2.93
N LEU A 231 1.55 3.46 4.20
CA LEU A 231 2.68 3.48 5.15
C LEU A 231 3.22 2.07 5.43
N ARG A 232 2.34 1.08 5.64
CA ARG A 232 2.77 -0.31 5.87
C ARG A 232 3.43 -0.92 4.64
N THR A 233 2.86 -0.68 3.45
CA THR A 233 3.45 -1.12 2.18
C THR A 233 4.80 -0.44 1.92
N MET A 234 4.93 0.84 2.28
CA MET A 234 6.20 1.55 2.20
C MET A 234 7.24 1.00 3.18
N CYS A 235 6.87 0.71 4.43
CA CYS A 235 7.75 0.03 5.39
C CYS A 235 8.22 -1.32 4.86
N PHE A 236 7.32 -2.07 4.21
CA PHE A 236 7.65 -3.33 3.59
C PHE A 236 8.72 -3.15 2.52
N PHE A 237 8.54 -2.29 1.52
CA PHE A 237 9.54 -2.13 0.45
C PHE A 237 10.79 -1.32 0.86
N GLY A 238 10.66 -0.43 1.84
CA GLY A 238 11.72 0.47 2.32
C GLY A 238 12.59 -0.11 3.44
N GLY A 239 12.30 -1.33 3.92
CA GLY A 239 13.11 -2.01 4.93
C GLY A 239 14.56 -2.26 4.49
N ALA A 240 15.40 -2.71 5.44
CA ALA A 240 16.81 -3.01 5.19
C ALA A 240 17.02 -4.14 4.14
N GLY A 241 18.10 -4.05 3.38
CA GLY A 241 18.55 -5.05 2.40
C GLY A 241 18.79 -4.51 0.99
N ASP A 242 19.38 -5.34 0.12
CA ASP A 242 19.81 -4.99 -1.25
C ASP A 242 18.67 -4.60 -2.20
N HIS A 243 17.43 -4.91 -1.83
CA HIS A 243 16.22 -4.65 -2.61
C HIS A 243 15.34 -3.56 -1.99
N SER A 244 15.92 -2.74 -1.12
CA SER A 244 15.23 -1.60 -0.52
C SER A 244 14.96 -0.52 -1.56
N ILE A 245 13.72 -0.03 -1.61
CA ILE A 245 13.37 1.15 -2.44
C ILE A 245 13.73 2.47 -1.73
N LEU A 246 14.31 2.43 -0.55
CA LEU A 246 14.62 3.62 0.24
C LEU A 246 15.43 4.70 -0.53
N PRO A 247 16.47 4.37 -1.32
CA PRO A 247 17.22 5.39 -2.05
C PRO A 247 16.32 6.21 -3.00
N VAL A 248 15.39 5.54 -3.67
CA VAL A 248 14.49 6.19 -4.64
C VAL A 248 13.34 6.92 -3.95
N LEU A 249 12.88 6.48 -2.77
CA LEU A 249 11.94 7.25 -1.94
C LEU A 249 12.49 8.65 -1.60
N VAL A 250 13.80 8.72 -1.32
CA VAL A 250 14.48 10.00 -1.06
C VAL A 250 14.57 10.85 -2.32
N THR A 251 14.96 10.27 -3.46
CA THR A 251 15.04 10.97 -4.75
C THR A 251 13.69 11.56 -5.18
N HIS A 252 12.59 10.90 -4.85
CA HIS A 252 11.23 11.33 -5.18
C HIS A 252 10.60 12.30 -4.15
N ASP A 253 11.35 12.77 -3.14
CA ASP A 253 10.86 13.66 -2.06
C ASP A 253 9.63 13.09 -1.31
N VAL A 254 9.54 11.76 -1.20
CA VAL A 254 8.40 11.09 -0.53
C VAL A 254 8.33 11.47 0.95
N TYR A 255 9.44 11.89 1.56
CA TYR A 255 9.46 12.30 2.95
C TYR A 255 8.56 13.51 3.22
N ARG A 256 8.59 14.51 2.32
CA ARG A 256 7.74 15.67 2.43
C ARG A 256 6.27 15.27 2.31
N SER A 257 5.91 14.45 1.33
CA SER A 257 4.53 13.98 1.17
C SER A 257 4.03 13.13 2.34
N LEU A 258 4.90 12.35 2.98
CA LEU A 258 4.56 11.66 4.24
C LEU A 258 4.19 12.65 5.36
N TYR A 259 4.96 13.72 5.50
CA TYR A 259 4.70 14.76 6.49
C TYR A 259 3.37 15.50 6.20
N ASP A 260 3.17 15.93 4.95
CA ASP A 260 1.96 16.64 4.54
C ASP A 260 0.71 15.75 4.72
N ALA A 261 0.80 14.47 4.35
CA ALA A 261 -0.26 13.49 4.56
C ALA A 261 -0.57 13.28 6.05
N LEU A 262 0.44 13.11 6.91
CA LEU A 262 0.25 12.96 8.35
C LEU A 262 -0.50 14.18 8.95
N LEU A 263 -0.12 15.40 8.54
CA LEU A 263 -0.78 16.61 8.99
C LEU A 263 -2.24 16.68 8.53
N GLY A 264 -2.51 16.30 7.27
CA GLY A 264 -3.86 16.24 6.71
C GLY A 264 -4.76 15.24 7.44
N GLN A 265 -4.23 14.04 7.73
CA GLN A 265 -4.99 12.96 8.37
C GLN A 265 -5.33 13.24 9.84
N ARG A 266 -4.56 14.09 10.53
CA ARG A 266 -4.69 14.30 11.99
C ARG A 266 -6.08 14.72 12.46
N LYS A 267 -6.88 15.34 11.60
CA LYS A 267 -8.25 15.79 11.91
C LYS A 267 -9.33 14.82 11.45
N THR A 268 -9.00 13.88 10.58
CA THR A 268 -9.96 13.01 9.88
C THR A 268 -9.96 11.59 10.43
N ILE A 269 -8.84 11.10 10.96
CA ILE A 269 -8.71 9.72 11.44
C ILE A 269 -8.75 9.61 12.96
N SER A 270 -9.22 8.46 13.45
CA SER A 270 -9.16 8.15 14.87
C SER A 270 -7.71 7.92 15.32
N ARG A 271 -7.41 8.22 16.59
CA ARG A 271 -6.07 8.05 17.16
C ARG A 271 -5.57 6.60 17.11
N GLU A 272 -6.48 5.63 17.20
CA GLU A 272 -6.13 4.21 17.09
C GLU A 272 -5.74 3.83 15.65
N VAL A 273 -6.48 4.33 14.66
CA VAL A 273 -6.16 4.13 13.24
C VAL A 273 -4.82 4.79 12.89
N GLU A 274 -4.58 6.00 13.40
CA GLU A 274 -3.30 6.69 13.24
C GLU A 274 -2.14 5.87 13.81
N TRP A 275 -2.29 5.32 15.02
CA TRP A 275 -1.27 4.47 15.61
C TRP A 275 -0.98 3.23 14.77
N LYS A 276 -2.02 2.52 14.30
CA LYS A 276 -1.88 1.36 13.41
C LYS A 276 -1.21 1.69 12.07
N ALA A 277 -1.30 2.94 11.62
CA ALA A 277 -0.62 3.41 10.41
C ALA A 277 0.88 3.67 10.67
N ILE A 278 1.21 4.34 11.77
CA ILE A 278 2.58 4.82 11.99
C ILE A 278 3.47 3.87 12.80
N CYS A 279 2.93 2.92 13.58
CA CYS A 279 3.71 2.21 14.60
C CYS A 279 4.99 1.52 14.10
N MET A 280 5.03 1.07 12.83
CA MET A 280 6.18 0.39 12.20
C MET A 280 7.17 1.34 11.48
N MET A 281 6.89 2.63 11.45
CA MET A 281 7.68 3.64 10.72
C MET A 281 9.08 3.98 11.28
N PRO A 282 9.46 3.73 12.56
CA PRO A 282 10.72 4.27 13.10
C PRO A 282 11.96 4.02 12.27
N GLY A 283 12.16 2.76 11.83
CA GLY A 283 13.32 2.36 11.04
C GLY A 283 13.34 3.02 9.66
N LEU A 284 12.19 3.08 8.99
CA LEU A 284 12.06 3.72 7.69
C LEU A 284 12.37 5.22 7.78
N LEU A 285 11.72 5.92 8.72
CA LEU A 285 11.89 7.36 8.92
C LEU A 285 13.33 7.75 9.26
N TRP A 286 13.99 6.98 10.15
CA TRP A 286 15.39 7.22 10.48
C TRP A 286 16.29 7.11 9.24
N THR A 287 16.08 6.06 8.45
CA THR A 287 16.96 5.79 7.31
C THR A 287 16.71 6.78 6.17
N MET A 288 15.46 7.25 6.00
CA MET A 288 15.15 8.37 5.09
C MET A 288 15.84 9.64 5.58
N PHE A 289 15.66 10.02 6.84
CA PHE A 289 16.29 11.19 7.44
C PHE A 289 17.82 11.18 7.26
N ALA A 290 18.49 10.09 7.65
CA ALA A 290 19.94 9.97 7.56
C ALA A 290 20.48 10.13 6.13
N ARG A 291 19.67 9.80 5.10
CA ARG A 291 20.03 10.00 3.68
C ARG A 291 19.72 11.40 3.16
N CYS A 292 18.73 12.08 3.74
CA CYS A 292 18.36 13.45 3.37
C CYS A 292 19.23 14.51 4.05
N VAL A 293 19.87 14.19 5.19
CA VAL A 293 20.69 15.15 5.94
C VAL A 293 21.92 15.57 5.13
N ARG A 294 22.08 16.89 5.01
CA ARG A 294 23.31 17.52 4.52
C ARG A 294 23.77 18.52 5.58
N PRO A 295 24.92 18.31 6.26
CA PRO A 295 25.36 19.12 7.40
C PRO A 295 25.43 20.64 7.16
N SER A 296 25.51 21.06 5.90
CA SER A 296 25.64 22.47 5.48
C SER A 296 24.39 23.01 4.79
N SER A 297 23.29 22.25 4.73
CA SER A 297 22.07 22.66 4.02
C SER A 297 20.94 23.00 5.00
N PRO A 298 20.27 24.15 4.83
CA PRO A 298 19.06 24.48 5.59
C PRO A 298 17.89 23.50 5.32
N GLU A 299 17.96 22.68 4.26
CA GLU A 299 16.97 21.62 4.04
C GLU A 299 16.98 20.56 5.16
N THR A 300 18.10 20.38 5.84
CA THR A 300 18.21 19.47 7.00
C THR A 300 17.20 19.82 8.10
N PHE A 301 16.85 21.10 8.26
CA PHE A 301 15.80 21.52 9.21
C PHE A 301 14.43 20.97 8.87
N ARG A 302 14.07 21.01 7.58
CA ARG A 302 12.77 20.52 7.11
C ARG A 302 12.66 19.03 7.35
N HIS A 303 13.71 18.27 7.03
CA HIS A 303 13.73 16.82 7.29
C HIS A 303 13.66 16.49 8.80
N MET A 304 14.30 17.29 9.66
CA MET A 304 14.18 17.14 11.11
C MET A 304 12.75 17.43 11.58
N GLU A 305 12.11 18.47 11.06
CA GLU A 305 10.70 18.75 11.34
C GLU A 305 9.79 17.59 10.94
N TYR A 306 10.00 17.02 9.75
CA TYR A 306 9.24 15.87 9.28
C TYR A 306 9.39 14.68 10.23
N LEU A 307 10.62 14.39 10.69
CA LEU A 307 10.89 13.33 11.66
C LEU A 307 10.17 13.57 12.99
N LEU A 308 10.29 14.79 13.52
CA LEU A 308 9.73 15.17 14.82
C LEU A 308 8.20 15.13 14.83
N ALA A 309 7.55 15.45 13.72
CA ALA A 309 6.11 15.34 13.61
C ALA A 309 5.65 13.91 13.88
N PHE A 310 6.25 12.92 13.20
CA PHE A 310 5.95 11.51 13.44
C PHE A 310 6.31 11.06 14.87
N MET A 311 7.49 11.44 15.37
CA MET A 311 7.92 11.09 16.73
C MET A 311 6.96 11.64 17.79
N ALA A 312 6.51 12.90 17.66
CA ALA A 312 5.56 13.53 18.58
C ALA A 312 4.21 12.80 18.60
N ARG A 313 3.73 12.39 17.42
CA ARG A 313 2.50 11.58 17.32
C ARG A 313 2.68 10.23 17.99
N ALA A 314 3.75 9.51 17.67
CA ALA A 314 4.05 8.23 18.30
C ALA A 314 4.15 8.34 19.81
N ALA A 315 4.77 9.40 20.33
CA ALA A 315 4.91 9.61 21.77
C ALA A 315 3.57 9.78 22.49
N VAL A 316 2.62 10.47 21.85
CA VAL A 316 1.26 10.67 22.38
C VAL A 316 0.41 9.39 22.26
N LEU A 317 0.64 8.57 21.25
CA LEU A 317 -0.21 7.44 20.90
C LEU A 317 0.26 6.11 21.51
N ALA A 318 1.56 5.83 21.50
CA ALA A 318 2.14 4.57 21.95
C ALA A 318 1.72 4.18 23.39
N PRO A 319 1.70 5.10 24.38
CA PRO A 319 1.30 4.75 25.75
C PRO A 319 -0.13 4.20 25.88
N LYS A 320 -1.01 4.48 24.91
CA LYS A 320 -2.42 4.11 24.91
C LYS A 320 -2.74 2.92 24.01
N PHE A 321 -2.05 2.82 22.88
CA PHE A 321 -2.45 1.91 21.79
C PHE A 321 -1.39 0.86 21.46
N ASP A 322 -0.19 0.96 22.03
CA ASP A 322 0.80 -0.10 21.90
C ASP A 322 0.45 -1.31 22.78
N ARG A 323 1.06 -2.44 22.46
CA ARG A 323 0.96 -3.65 23.26
C ARG A 323 1.58 -3.43 24.65
N PRO A 324 1.14 -4.19 25.67
CA PRO A 324 1.71 -4.10 27.02
C PRO A 324 3.22 -4.34 27.09
N ASP A 325 3.76 -5.17 26.19
CA ASP A 325 5.21 -5.41 26.09
C ASP A 325 6.01 -4.20 25.55
N GLY A 326 5.32 -3.26 24.91
CA GLY A 326 5.91 -2.04 24.35
C GLY A 326 6.77 -2.27 23.12
N THR A 327 6.49 -3.33 22.33
CA THR A 327 7.30 -3.70 21.14
C THR A 327 7.56 -2.52 20.20
N TYR A 328 6.53 -1.73 19.87
CA TYR A 328 6.71 -0.57 18.98
C TYR A 328 7.23 0.65 19.73
N THR A 329 6.83 0.83 21.00
CA THR A 329 7.33 1.88 21.88
C THR A 329 8.85 1.82 21.95
N GLU A 330 9.44 0.63 22.10
CA GLU A 330 10.88 0.43 22.11
C GLU A 330 11.54 0.96 20.82
N GLN A 331 11.00 0.62 19.65
CA GLN A 331 11.51 1.11 18.35
C GLN A 331 11.46 2.64 18.26
N TRP A 332 10.37 3.27 18.71
CA TRP A 332 10.25 4.73 18.75
C TRP A 332 11.23 5.39 19.74
N THR A 333 11.47 4.77 20.90
CA THR A 333 12.49 5.27 21.84
C THR A 333 13.92 5.10 21.30
N GLY A 334 14.17 4.03 20.54
CA GLY A 334 15.42 3.83 19.80
C GLY A 334 15.65 4.94 18.76
N LEU A 335 14.62 5.30 18.01
CA LEU A 335 14.67 6.46 17.10
C LEU A 335 14.98 7.77 17.84
N CYS A 336 14.38 7.99 19.00
CA CYS A 336 14.70 9.17 19.83
C CYS A 336 16.19 9.18 20.23
N SER A 337 16.73 8.02 20.61
CA SER A 337 18.15 7.86 20.96
C SER A 337 19.06 8.18 19.78
N ASN A 338 18.70 7.76 18.57
CA ASN A 338 19.44 8.07 17.34
C ASN A 338 19.46 9.59 17.05
N VAL A 339 18.32 10.27 17.23
CA VAL A 339 18.25 11.74 17.10
C VAL A 339 19.12 12.42 18.15
N CYS A 340 19.09 11.95 19.41
CA CYS A 340 19.95 12.49 20.47
C CYS A 340 21.44 12.35 20.13
N ALA A 341 21.86 11.19 19.62
CA ALA A 341 23.23 10.95 19.19
C ALA A 341 23.64 11.90 18.06
N PHE A 342 22.79 12.05 17.04
CA PHE A 342 23.00 12.98 15.93
C PHE A 342 23.18 14.43 16.37
N LEU A 343 22.37 14.88 17.34
CA LEU A 343 22.47 16.25 17.87
C LEU A 343 23.76 16.46 18.69
N ARG A 344 24.21 15.44 19.41
CA ARG A 344 25.44 15.48 20.22
C ARG A 344 26.70 15.45 19.36
N SER A 345 26.68 14.78 18.20
CA SER A 345 27.81 14.75 17.27
C SER A 345 28.03 16.06 16.49
N SER A 346 27.07 17.00 16.54
CA SER A 346 27.09 18.24 15.75
C SER A 346 26.95 19.52 16.60
N PRO A 347 27.77 19.73 17.66
CA PRO A 347 27.54 20.80 18.64
C PRO A 347 27.78 22.23 18.12
N GLY A 348 28.50 22.39 17.00
CA GLY A 348 28.87 23.69 16.41
C GLY A 348 28.35 23.96 15.01
N ALA A 349 27.38 23.17 14.52
CA ALA A 349 26.79 23.46 13.20
C ALA A 349 26.12 24.84 13.22
N PRO A 350 26.34 25.72 12.22
CA PRO A 350 25.73 27.06 12.16
C PRO A 350 24.20 27.00 12.25
N ASP A 351 23.68 25.86 11.84
CA ASP A 351 22.29 25.50 11.74
C ASP A 351 21.67 25.04 13.08
N ARG A 352 22.50 24.74 14.10
CA ARG A 352 22.03 24.12 15.35
C ARG A 352 20.94 24.91 16.08
N ALA A 353 21.01 26.23 16.08
CA ALA A 353 20.01 27.07 16.74
C ALA A 353 18.60 26.87 16.14
N PHE A 354 18.50 26.77 14.82
CA PHE A 354 17.24 26.52 14.12
C PHE A 354 16.72 25.09 14.36
N MET A 355 17.61 24.07 14.34
CA MET A 355 17.22 22.70 14.71
C MET A 355 16.66 22.63 16.14
N VAL A 356 17.32 23.28 17.09
CA VAL A 356 16.87 23.33 18.50
C VAL A 356 15.49 23.96 18.61
N GLU A 357 15.27 25.08 17.92
CA GLU A 357 13.96 25.75 17.91
C GLU A 357 12.87 24.86 17.31
N THR A 358 13.14 24.19 16.19
CA THR A 358 12.23 23.20 15.59
C THR A 358 11.90 22.09 16.57
N ILE A 359 12.91 21.51 17.24
CA ILE A 359 12.68 20.44 18.24
C ILE A 359 11.81 20.95 19.39
N ARG A 360 12.06 22.16 19.92
CA ARG A 360 11.29 22.73 21.02
C ARG A 360 9.79 22.86 20.72
N ARG A 361 9.42 23.19 19.47
CA ARG A 361 8.02 23.28 19.03
C ARG A 361 7.26 21.97 19.18
N TYR A 362 7.91 20.83 18.97
CA TYR A 362 7.31 19.51 19.15
C TYR A 362 7.50 18.98 20.58
N TRP A 363 8.63 19.31 21.21
CA TRP A 363 8.99 18.87 22.57
C TRP A 363 8.02 19.34 23.63
N THR A 364 7.78 20.65 23.71
CA THR A 364 6.96 21.26 24.77
C THR A 364 5.54 20.68 24.83
N PRO A 365 4.75 20.64 23.74
CA PRO A 365 3.40 20.08 23.80
C PRO A 365 3.39 18.56 24.07
N THR A 366 4.40 17.83 23.59
CA THR A 366 4.48 16.37 23.77
C THR A 366 4.78 16.00 25.23
N VAL A 367 5.76 16.68 25.84
CA VAL A 367 6.08 16.47 27.25
C VAL A 367 4.94 16.90 28.15
N GLY A 368 4.28 18.04 27.86
CA GLY A 368 3.08 18.46 28.58
C GLY A 368 1.98 17.39 28.56
N TYR A 369 1.79 16.72 27.42
CA TYR A 369 0.86 15.60 27.30
C TYR A 369 1.27 14.37 28.11
N LEU A 370 2.52 13.90 27.95
CA LEU A 370 3.04 12.72 28.63
C LEU A 370 3.05 12.88 30.16
N SER A 371 3.17 14.11 30.62
CA SER A 371 3.25 14.46 32.04
C SER A 371 1.88 14.55 32.71
N ALA A 372 0.79 14.58 31.94
CA ALA A 372 -0.55 14.62 32.48
C ALA A 372 -0.84 13.36 33.32
N VAL A 373 -1.47 13.56 34.48
CA VAL A 373 -1.70 12.52 35.51
C VAL A 373 -2.38 11.27 34.94
N HIS A 374 -3.23 11.42 33.93
CA HIS A 374 -4.00 10.32 33.33
C HIS A 374 -3.21 9.51 32.28
N VAL A 375 -1.98 9.93 31.96
CA VAL A 375 -1.09 9.25 30.99
C VAL A 375 0.02 8.48 31.71
N ARG A 376 0.44 8.89 32.91
CA ARG A 376 1.58 8.33 33.67
C ARG A 376 1.40 6.92 34.25
N ALA A 377 0.35 6.19 33.88
CA ALA A 377 0.00 4.92 34.50
C ALA A 377 0.61 3.69 33.80
N THR A 378 1.28 3.85 32.65
CA THR A 378 1.77 2.71 31.85
C THR A 378 3.28 2.72 31.70
N GLU A 379 3.90 1.54 31.63
CA GLU A 379 5.34 1.40 31.38
C GLU A 379 5.77 2.09 30.07
N ASN A 380 4.95 1.97 29.03
CA ASN A 380 5.16 2.64 27.75
C ASN A 380 5.18 4.17 27.89
N SER A 381 4.33 4.74 28.76
CA SER A 381 4.36 6.18 29.07
C SER A 381 5.68 6.60 29.71
N THR A 382 6.20 5.79 30.63
CA THR A 382 7.47 6.06 31.31
C THR A 382 8.64 5.98 30.35
N ARG A 383 8.73 4.91 29.54
CA ARG A 383 9.78 4.75 28.52
C ARG A 383 9.80 5.95 27.56
N MET A 384 8.62 6.39 27.10
CA MET A 384 8.53 7.53 26.21
C MET A 384 8.89 8.85 26.90
N LEU A 385 8.44 9.07 28.13
CA LEU A 385 8.81 10.26 28.91
C LEU A 385 10.32 10.36 29.11
N VAL A 386 10.99 9.24 29.42
CA VAL A 386 12.45 9.17 29.55
C VAL A 386 13.14 9.51 28.23
N ALA A 387 12.70 8.92 27.12
CA ALA A 387 13.27 9.21 25.80
C ALA A 387 13.11 10.69 25.41
N TRP A 388 11.95 11.30 25.68
CA TRP A 388 11.74 12.73 25.42
C TRP A 388 12.53 13.62 26.37
N ARG A 389 12.76 13.20 27.61
CA ARG A 389 13.68 13.89 28.53
C ARG A 389 15.08 13.95 27.97
N GLU A 390 15.61 12.82 27.50
CA GLU A 390 16.94 12.76 26.88
C GLU A 390 17.05 13.65 25.66
N LEU A 391 15.99 13.74 24.84
CA LEU A 391 15.94 14.68 23.71
C LEU A 391 16.02 16.14 24.17
N GLY A 392 15.32 16.51 25.25
CA GLY A 392 15.39 17.84 25.86
C GLY A 392 16.80 18.19 26.33
N LEU A 393 17.49 17.23 26.95
CA LEU A 393 18.89 17.40 27.36
C LEU A 393 19.84 17.53 26.16
N ALA A 394 19.60 16.78 25.08
CA ALA A 394 20.42 16.84 23.87
C ALA A 394 20.37 18.20 23.17
N ILE A 395 19.26 18.94 23.30
CA ILE A 395 19.11 20.30 22.78
C ILE A 395 19.50 21.39 23.81
N GLY A 396 20.11 21.01 24.94
CA GLY A 396 20.65 21.94 25.94
C GLY A 396 19.61 22.53 26.91
N MET A 397 18.47 21.87 27.11
CA MET A 397 17.56 22.24 28.20
C MET A 397 18.14 21.82 29.55
N GLU A 398 17.99 22.67 30.58
CA GLU A 398 18.42 22.34 31.93
C GLU A 398 17.66 21.14 32.49
N ARG A 399 18.33 20.27 33.24
CA ARG A 399 17.69 19.11 33.89
C ARG A 399 16.51 19.50 34.78
N ALA A 400 16.62 20.65 35.46
CA ALA A 400 15.55 21.21 36.28
C ALA A 400 14.37 21.69 35.42
N ALA A 401 14.62 22.42 34.32
CA ALA A 401 13.59 22.83 33.38
C ALA A 401 12.87 21.64 32.74
N CYS A 402 13.61 20.59 32.39
CA CYS A 402 13.03 19.33 31.91
C CYS A 402 12.18 18.65 32.99
N ALA A 403 12.68 18.56 34.23
CA ALA A 403 11.94 17.94 35.33
C ALA A 403 10.67 18.72 35.69
N VAL A 404 10.73 20.05 35.71
CA VAL A 404 9.58 20.94 35.94
C VAL A 404 8.54 20.80 34.83
N ALA A 405 8.96 20.88 33.56
CA ALA A 405 8.07 20.68 32.41
C ALA A 405 7.45 19.28 32.41
N MET A 406 8.15 18.29 32.99
CA MET A 406 7.67 16.93 33.12
C MET A 406 6.84 16.68 34.37
N GLY A 407 6.65 17.67 35.26
CA GLY A 407 6.02 17.50 36.57
C GLY A 407 6.68 16.42 37.44
N LEU A 408 8.00 16.25 37.32
CA LEU A 408 8.80 15.37 38.17
C LEU A 408 9.30 16.17 39.38
N PRO A 409 9.41 15.57 40.57
CA PRO A 409 9.96 16.25 41.73
C PRO A 409 11.40 16.68 41.43
N THR A 410 11.66 17.98 41.46
CA THR A 410 13.03 18.51 41.40
C THR A 410 13.66 18.26 42.76
N SER A 411 14.64 17.36 42.83
CA SER A 411 15.47 17.24 44.03
C SER A 411 16.12 18.60 44.30
N LYS A 412 15.88 19.14 45.50
CA LYS A 412 16.61 20.29 46.03
C LYS A 412 18.07 19.95 46.23
#